data_AF-A0A3R7AYJ1-F1
#
_entry.id   AF-A0A3R7AYJ1-F1
#
_cell.length_a   1.000
_cell.length_b   1.000
_cell.length_c   1.000
_cell.angle_alpha   90.00
_cell.angle_beta   90.00
_cell.angle_gamma   90.00
#
_symmetry.space_group_name_H-M   'P 1'
#
loop_
_entity.id
_entity.type
_entity.pdbx_description
1 polymer ?
#
loop_
_entity_poly.entity_id
_entity_poly.type
_entity_poly.pdbx_seq_one_letter_code
_entity_poly.pdbx_strand_id
1 'polypeptide(L)'
;MDIEFAAPSLHWRKPTDDLHVDCSDAVLTKSSEGVMSPATAYSSSDGDDTCNVFVCDVCLDECDLSDGVKLICGRSCSATMCTACTHTYITVRTASVIPGVLAKLNCPTCLVPVNLRRWHNRLAAFAPKFDDVLSQFCDKVERSCDVKCPSCHINRSQLPPHASSVPPIKMLPTLAAHIPRLRELGRAYCNHQLSAADVVAFAQTTFGQLGDIVLEYLVQLIDDRERRATLYLRLRRTNPLILTLCCNAAVCFSC
;
A
#
# COMPACT_ATOMS: atom_id res chain seq x y z
N MET A 1 -63.80 -8.84 5.96
CA MET A 1 -63.15 -7.64 5.39
C MET A 1 -61.82 -7.53 6.11
N ASP A 2 -60.87 -8.32 5.63
CA ASP A 2 -59.55 -8.47 6.23
C ASP A 2 -58.60 -7.48 5.56
N ILE A 3 -57.97 -6.63 6.36
CA ILE A 3 -56.98 -5.66 5.91
C ILE A 3 -55.61 -6.23 6.27
N GLU A 4 -54.91 -6.76 5.27
CA GLU A 4 -53.51 -7.18 5.37
C GLU A 4 -52.60 -5.95 5.59
N PHE A 5 -51.84 -5.97 6.68
CA PHE A 5 -50.71 -5.07 6.90
C PHE A 5 -49.48 -5.64 6.18
N ALA A 6 -49.09 -5.03 5.06
CA ALA A 6 -47.83 -5.32 4.39
C ALA A 6 -46.66 -4.70 5.18
N ALA A 7 -45.76 -5.55 5.68
CA ALA A 7 -44.49 -5.15 6.28
C ALA A 7 -43.53 -4.61 5.21
N PRO A 8 -42.76 -3.53 5.47
CA PRO A 8 -41.74 -3.06 4.53
C PRO A 8 -40.59 -4.06 4.49
N SER A 9 -40.30 -4.52 3.28
CA SER A 9 -39.22 -5.43 2.92
C SER A 9 -37.85 -4.90 3.34
N LEU A 10 -37.18 -5.67 4.20
CA LEU A 10 -35.74 -5.58 4.49
C LEU A 10 -34.96 -5.93 3.22
N HIS A 11 -34.62 -4.92 2.42
CA HIS A 11 -33.65 -5.05 1.35
C HIS A 11 -32.25 -5.14 1.95
N TRP A 12 -31.71 -6.36 1.96
CA TRP A 12 -30.29 -6.64 2.17
C TRP A 12 -29.46 -5.81 1.18
N ARG A 13 -28.61 -4.92 1.72
CA ARG A 13 -27.69 -4.08 0.93
C ARG A 13 -26.64 -4.94 0.23
N LYS A 14 -26.32 -4.60 -1.02
CA LYS A 14 -25.25 -5.23 -1.80
C LYS A 14 -23.86 -4.72 -1.34
N PRO A 15 -22.78 -5.51 -1.43
CA PRO A 15 -21.42 -5.19 -0.95
C PRO A 15 -20.67 -4.02 -1.64
N THR A 16 -21.36 -3.15 -2.37
CA THR A 16 -20.75 -2.10 -3.22
C THR A 16 -20.64 -0.74 -2.54
N ASP A 17 -21.24 -0.57 -1.36
CA ASP A 17 -21.27 0.70 -0.61
C ASP A 17 -20.06 0.90 0.33
N ASP A 18 -19.24 -0.13 0.52
CA ASP A 18 -18.15 -0.09 1.49
C ASP A 18 -16.92 0.59 0.90
N LEU A 19 -16.40 1.64 1.53
CA LEU A 19 -15.13 2.24 1.14
C LEU A 19 -14.03 1.17 1.33
N HIS A 20 -13.73 0.43 0.27
CA HIS A 20 -12.67 -0.57 0.24
C HIS A 20 -11.64 -0.14 -0.80
N VAL A 21 -10.38 -0.04 -0.37
CA VAL A 21 -9.26 0.30 -1.25
C VAL A 21 -8.38 -0.94 -1.36
N ASP A 22 -8.60 -1.73 -2.41
CA ASP A 22 -7.68 -2.81 -2.73
C ASP A 22 -6.39 -2.22 -3.31
N CYS A 23 -5.32 -2.26 -2.52
CA CYS A 23 -3.98 -1.84 -2.93
C CYS A 23 -3.18 -2.97 -3.59
N SER A 24 -3.80 -4.14 -3.82
CA SER A 24 -3.17 -5.25 -4.52
C SER A 24 -3.11 -4.97 -6.02
N ASP A 25 -2.03 -5.41 -6.67
CA ASP A 25 -2.05 -5.57 -8.12
C ASP A 25 -3.13 -6.59 -8.49
N ALA A 26 -3.93 -6.27 -9.51
CA ALA A 26 -4.97 -7.18 -10.02
C ALA A 26 -4.42 -8.61 -10.13
N VAL A 27 -5.11 -9.52 -9.43
CA VAL A 27 -4.80 -10.94 -9.23
C VAL A 27 -4.37 -11.61 -10.54
N LEU A 28 -3.30 -12.40 -10.45
CA LEU A 28 -2.88 -13.37 -11.47
C LEU A 28 -3.95 -14.47 -11.59
N THR A 29 -4.95 -14.26 -12.45
CA THR A 29 -5.70 -15.37 -13.03
C THR A 29 -4.93 -15.90 -14.23
N LYS A 30 -4.46 -17.15 -14.11
CA LYS A 30 -3.87 -17.93 -15.20
C LYS A 30 -4.88 -18.02 -16.35
N SER A 31 -4.47 -17.62 -17.55
CA SER A 31 -5.05 -18.10 -18.80
C SER A 31 -3.91 -18.74 -19.60
N SER A 32 -3.91 -20.06 -19.58
CA SER A 32 -3.23 -20.94 -20.52
C SER A 32 -3.85 -20.78 -21.90
N GLU A 33 -3.03 -20.49 -22.90
CA GLU A 33 -3.20 -20.72 -24.36
C GLU A 33 -1.92 -20.13 -24.97
N GLY A 34 -1.00 -20.87 -25.60
CA GLY A 34 -1.20 -21.88 -26.63
C GLY A 34 -0.75 -21.28 -27.96
N VAL A 35 0.57 -21.24 -28.23
CA VAL A 35 1.09 -20.98 -29.58
C VAL A 35 2.27 -21.90 -29.86
N MET A 36 2.07 -22.82 -30.80
CA MET A 36 3.01 -23.78 -31.36
C MET A 36 3.93 -23.13 -32.42
N SER A 37 5.19 -23.58 -32.48
CA SER A 37 5.96 -24.02 -33.67
C SER A 37 7.45 -23.62 -33.61
N PRO A 38 8.38 -24.28 -34.35
CA PRO A 38 8.42 -25.68 -34.78
C PRO A 38 9.67 -26.41 -34.24
N ALA A 39 9.61 -27.74 -34.38
CA ALA A 39 10.62 -28.68 -33.91
C ALA A 39 11.95 -28.59 -34.69
N THR A 40 13.06 -28.65 -33.96
CA THR A 40 14.32 -29.19 -34.48
C THR A 40 14.79 -30.25 -33.49
N ALA A 41 14.75 -31.52 -33.93
CA ALA A 41 15.20 -32.64 -33.12
C ALA A 41 16.73 -32.75 -33.19
N TYR A 42 17.38 -32.76 -32.03
CA TYR A 42 18.68 -33.38 -31.87
C TYR A 42 18.70 -34.05 -30.49
N SER A 43 18.75 -35.38 -30.49
CA SER A 43 18.95 -36.15 -29.28
C SER A 43 20.44 -36.24 -28.99
N SER A 44 20.85 -35.79 -27.83
CA SER A 44 22.09 -36.22 -27.17
C SER A 44 21.82 -36.21 -25.68
N SER A 45 21.83 -37.41 -25.12
CA SER A 45 21.66 -37.71 -23.71
C SER A 45 22.94 -37.38 -22.94
N ASP A 46 22.84 -36.44 -22.02
CA ASP A 46 23.63 -36.33 -20.78
C ASP A 46 22.77 -35.54 -19.78
N GLY A 47 22.82 -35.89 -18.49
CA GLY A 47 21.85 -35.43 -17.48
C GLY A 47 21.72 -33.91 -17.40
N ASP A 48 20.61 -33.39 -17.93
CA ASP A 48 20.29 -31.97 -17.93
C ASP A 48 19.66 -31.59 -16.58
N ASP A 49 20.51 -31.46 -15.56
CA ASP A 49 20.22 -30.61 -14.41
C ASP A 49 20.40 -29.17 -14.91
N THR A 50 19.43 -28.70 -15.72
CA THR A 50 19.43 -27.36 -16.31
C THR A 50 19.44 -26.37 -15.17
N CYS A 51 20.63 -25.91 -14.78
CA CYS A 51 20.83 -24.95 -13.71
C CYS A 51 20.07 -23.69 -14.09
N ASN A 52 18.91 -23.52 -13.47
CA ASN A 52 17.99 -22.42 -13.69
C ASN A 52 18.61 -21.18 -13.02
N VAL A 53 19.54 -20.53 -13.71
CA VAL A 53 20.31 -19.39 -13.20
C VAL A 53 19.94 -18.07 -13.89
N PHE A 54 20.26 -16.96 -13.25
CA PHE A 54 20.17 -15.61 -13.79
C PHE A 54 21.35 -14.76 -13.33
N VAL A 55 21.64 -13.67 -14.03
CA VAL A 55 22.67 -12.70 -13.62
C VAL A 55 22.03 -11.58 -12.81
N CYS A 56 22.51 -11.34 -11.59
CA CYS A 56 22.02 -10.27 -10.72
C CYS A 56 22.44 -8.88 -11.22
N ASP A 57 21.48 -7.94 -11.34
CA ASP A 57 21.72 -6.57 -11.81
C ASP A 57 22.66 -5.73 -10.91
N VAL A 58 22.95 -6.19 -9.68
CA VAL A 58 23.72 -5.43 -8.69
C VAL A 58 25.11 -6.01 -8.45
N CYS A 59 25.23 -7.30 -8.11
CA CYS A 59 26.53 -7.93 -7.91
C CYS A 59 27.14 -8.49 -9.19
N LEU A 60 26.35 -8.62 -10.27
CA LEU A 60 26.75 -9.21 -11.55
C LEU A 60 27.12 -10.71 -11.48
N ASP A 61 26.79 -11.38 -10.38
CA ASP A 61 27.02 -12.82 -10.19
C ASP A 61 25.88 -13.66 -10.78
N GLU A 62 26.20 -14.89 -11.18
CA GLU A 62 25.23 -15.93 -11.49
C GLU A 62 24.56 -16.44 -10.21
N CYS A 63 23.23 -16.42 -10.20
CA CYS A 63 22.39 -16.73 -9.05
C CYS A 63 21.30 -17.72 -9.45
N ASP A 64 20.90 -18.61 -8.53
CA ASP A 64 19.75 -19.50 -8.75
C ASP A 64 18.45 -18.71 -8.90
N LEU A 65 17.59 -19.09 -9.84
CA LEU A 65 16.27 -18.46 -10.05
C LEU A 65 15.40 -18.48 -8.79
N SER A 66 15.60 -19.44 -7.89
CA SER A 66 14.91 -19.52 -6.59
C SER A 66 15.32 -18.41 -5.61
N ASP A 67 16.50 -17.80 -5.79
CA ASP A 67 17.00 -16.66 -5.02
C ASP A 67 16.73 -15.31 -5.72
N GLY A 68 15.97 -15.31 -6.82
CA GLY A 68 15.68 -14.12 -7.61
C GLY A 68 14.49 -13.31 -7.10
N VAL A 69 14.70 -12.03 -6.83
CA VAL A 69 13.66 -11.01 -6.64
C VAL A 69 13.47 -10.27 -7.96
N LYS A 70 12.28 -10.41 -8.56
CA LYS A 70 11.91 -9.82 -9.86
C LYS A 70 10.63 -8.99 -9.76
N LEU A 71 10.33 -8.21 -10.80
CA LEU A 71 9.07 -7.47 -10.94
C LEU A 71 8.78 -6.51 -9.77
N ILE A 72 9.83 -5.84 -9.27
CA ILE A 72 9.81 -5.04 -8.04
C ILE A 72 8.80 -3.89 -8.14
N CYS A 73 8.89 -3.04 -9.15
CA CYS A 73 8.01 -1.87 -9.30
C CYS A 73 6.82 -2.08 -10.27
N GLY A 74 6.62 -3.30 -10.79
CA GLY A 74 5.49 -3.60 -11.68
C GLY A 74 5.79 -4.68 -12.71
N ARG A 75 4.82 -4.96 -13.58
CA ARG A 75 4.90 -6.03 -14.59
C ARG A 75 5.94 -5.76 -15.68
N SER A 76 6.23 -4.50 -15.97
CA SER A 76 7.26 -4.06 -16.92
C SER A 76 8.62 -3.80 -16.27
N CYS A 77 8.77 -4.10 -14.98
CA CYS A 77 10.03 -3.89 -14.27
C CYS A 77 11.04 -4.96 -14.71
N SER A 78 12.15 -4.51 -15.28
CA SER A 78 13.26 -5.37 -15.72
C SER A 78 14.18 -5.79 -14.56
N ALA A 79 14.00 -5.22 -13.36
CA ALA A 79 14.86 -5.47 -12.22
C ALA A 79 14.91 -6.94 -11.86
N THR A 80 16.13 -7.48 -11.80
CA THR A 80 16.41 -8.85 -11.40
C THR A 80 17.58 -8.86 -10.43
N MET A 81 17.31 -9.19 -9.16
CA MET A 81 18.31 -9.15 -8.09
C MET A 81 18.29 -10.40 -7.24
N CYS A 82 19.45 -10.84 -6.77
CA CYS A 82 19.52 -11.89 -5.75
C CYS A 82 19.00 -11.41 -4.39
N THR A 83 18.67 -12.33 -3.49
CA THR A 83 18.14 -11.95 -2.17
C THR A 83 19.17 -11.21 -1.34
N ALA A 84 20.45 -11.57 -1.46
CA ALA A 84 21.54 -10.91 -0.75
C ALA A 84 21.66 -9.42 -1.14
N CYS A 85 21.69 -9.12 -2.44
CA CYS A 85 21.73 -7.74 -2.92
C CYS A 85 20.46 -6.96 -2.55
N THR A 86 19.30 -7.61 -2.61
CA THR A 86 18.03 -6.98 -2.22
C THR A 86 18.00 -6.64 -0.73
N HIS A 87 18.48 -7.56 0.13
CA HIS A 87 18.56 -7.34 1.57
C HIS A 87 19.52 -6.20 1.90
N THR A 88 20.71 -6.20 1.31
CA THR A 88 21.70 -5.12 1.48
C THR A 88 21.13 -3.78 1.04
N TYR A 89 20.46 -3.73 -0.12
CA TYR A 89 19.80 -2.52 -0.60
C TYR A 89 18.80 -1.98 0.43
N ILE A 90 17.85 -2.81 0.88
CA ILE A 90 16.84 -2.38 1.85
C ILE A 90 17.50 -1.95 3.16
N THR A 91 18.50 -2.69 3.65
CA THR A 91 19.26 -2.35 4.87
C THR A 91 19.91 -0.98 4.77
N VAL A 92 20.62 -0.71 3.68
CA VAL A 92 21.27 0.60 3.45
C VAL A 92 20.24 1.71 3.34
N ARG A 93 19.13 1.47 2.63
CA ARG A 93 18.03 2.44 2.54
C ARG A 93 17.42 2.72 3.91
N THR A 94 17.09 1.69 4.68
CA THR A 94 16.57 1.82 6.05
C THR A 94 17.53 2.58 6.94
N ALA A 95 18.83 2.28 6.91
CA ALA A 95 19.84 2.99 7.68
C ALA A 95 19.88 4.49 7.33
N SER A 96 19.74 4.83 6.04
CA SER A 96 19.74 6.22 5.56
C SER A 96 18.49 7.03 5.90
N VAL A 97 17.37 6.37 6.27
CA VAL A 97 16.14 7.08 6.65
C VAL A 97 16.35 7.78 8.00
N ILE A 98 16.12 9.09 7.99
CA ILE A 98 16.05 9.92 9.20
C ILE A 98 14.68 9.69 9.86
N PRO A 99 14.62 9.18 11.10
CA PRO A 99 13.35 9.02 11.80
C PRO A 99 12.59 10.34 11.90
N GLY A 100 11.29 10.34 11.60
CA GLY A 100 10.49 11.57 11.57
C GLY A 100 10.37 12.21 10.18
N VAL A 101 11.11 11.71 9.19
CA VAL A 101 11.03 12.18 7.80
C VAL A 101 10.37 11.10 6.94
N LEU A 102 9.36 11.49 6.17
CA LEU A 102 8.75 10.61 5.17
C LEU A 102 9.80 10.16 4.16
N ALA A 103 9.94 8.85 3.96
CA ALA A 103 10.88 8.27 3.03
C ALA A 103 10.21 7.18 2.20
N LYS A 104 10.60 7.09 0.93
CA LYS A 104 10.10 6.10 -0.03
C LYS A 104 11.15 5.03 -0.26
N LEU A 105 10.69 3.79 -0.41
CA LEU A 105 11.52 2.68 -0.83
C LEU A 105 11.38 2.48 -2.35
N ASN A 106 12.37 2.94 -3.09
CA ASN A 106 12.35 2.89 -4.55
C ASN A 106 12.77 1.51 -5.06
N CYS A 107 12.40 1.18 -6.29
CA CYS A 107 13.03 0.09 -7.02
C CYS A 107 14.49 0.47 -7.30
N PRO A 108 15.46 -0.41 -6.99
CA PRO A 108 16.88 -0.12 -7.18
C PRO A 108 17.27 0.05 -8.65
N THR A 109 16.60 -0.64 -9.58
CA THR A 109 16.88 -0.54 -11.02
C THR A 109 16.09 0.57 -11.70
N CYS A 110 14.77 0.64 -11.48
CA CYS A 110 13.91 1.61 -12.15
C CYS A 110 13.88 2.98 -11.45
N LEU A 111 14.40 3.08 -10.22
CA LEU A 111 14.48 4.29 -9.38
C LEU A 111 13.12 4.97 -9.07
N VAL A 112 12.01 4.29 -9.36
CA VAL A 112 10.66 4.75 -9.03
C VAL A 112 10.25 4.29 -7.64
N PRO A 113 9.44 5.07 -6.90
CA PRO A 113 8.85 4.64 -5.64
C PRO A 113 8.00 3.38 -5.82
N VAL A 114 8.06 2.49 -4.83
CA VAL A 114 7.30 1.24 -4.84
C VAL A 114 6.49 1.16 -3.56
N ASN A 115 5.21 0.83 -3.73
CA ASN A 115 4.31 0.57 -2.62
C ASN A 115 4.91 -0.54 -1.71
N LEU A 116 4.98 -0.29 -0.40
CA LEU A 116 5.54 -1.19 0.60
C LEU A 116 4.82 -2.54 0.65
N ARG A 117 3.51 -2.58 0.37
CA ARG A 117 2.79 -3.85 0.25
C ARG A 117 3.32 -4.69 -0.91
N ARG A 118 3.72 -4.04 -2.01
CA ARG A 118 4.35 -4.76 -3.13
C ARG A 118 5.72 -5.30 -2.72
N TRP A 119 6.52 -4.56 -1.96
CA TRP A 119 7.76 -5.09 -1.38
C TRP A 119 7.51 -6.34 -0.52
N HIS A 120 6.57 -6.28 0.43
CA HIS A 120 6.19 -7.44 1.22
C HIS A 120 5.75 -8.63 0.36
N ASN A 121 4.90 -8.41 -0.65
CA ASN A 121 4.45 -9.47 -1.54
C ASN A 121 5.59 -10.11 -2.35
N ARG A 122 6.55 -9.31 -2.85
CA ARG A 122 7.70 -9.81 -3.62
C ARG A 122 8.70 -10.55 -2.75
N LEU A 123 8.74 -10.25 -1.46
CA LEU A 123 9.67 -10.83 -0.50
C LEU A 123 9.02 -11.90 0.38
N ALA A 124 7.75 -12.23 0.18
CA ALA A 124 7.00 -13.17 1.01
C ALA A 124 7.66 -14.56 1.09
N ALA A 125 8.22 -15.06 -0.02
CA ALA A 125 8.96 -16.32 -0.04
C ALA A 125 10.25 -16.30 0.80
N PHE A 126 10.73 -15.10 1.16
CA PHE A 126 11.95 -14.86 1.91
C PHE A 126 11.69 -14.12 3.24
N ALA A 127 10.43 -14.06 3.69
CA ALA A 127 9.98 -13.22 4.80
C ALA A 127 10.90 -13.23 6.04
N PRO A 128 11.39 -14.39 6.54
CA PRO A 128 12.29 -14.41 7.70
C PRO A 128 13.57 -13.56 7.55
N LYS A 129 14.05 -13.34 6.32
CA LYS A 129 15.21 -12.51 6.04
C LYS A 129 14.88 -11.01 5.96
N PHE A 130 13.65 -10.65 5.62
CA PHE A 130 13.29 -9.26 5.24
C PHE A 130 12.34 -8.57 6.22
N ASP A 131 11.59 -9.32 7.03
CA ASP A 131 10.54 -8.77 7.88
C ASP A 131 11.08 -7.73 8.88
N ASP A 132 12.21 -8.01 9.52
CA ASP A 132 12.83 -7.08 10.47
C ASP A 132 13.25 -5.76 9.79
N VAL A 133 14.00 -5.84 8.68
CA VAL A 133 14.50 -4.63 8.00
C VAL A 133 13.38 -3.80 7.36
N LEU A 134 12.31 -4.44 6.85
CA LEU A 134 11.12 -3.75 6.35
C LEU A 134 10.29 -3.14 7.48
N SER A 135 10.17 -3.82 8.63
CA SER A 135 9.51 -3.26 9.81
C SER A 135 10.25 -2.03 10.30
N GLN A 136 11.57 -2.09 10.41
CA GLN A 136 12.39 -0.94 10.80
C GLN A 136 12.25 0.25 9.84
N PHE A 137 12.18 -0.01 8.53
CA PHE A 137 11.88 1.03 7.53
C PHE A 137 10.52 1.67 7.81
N CYS A 138 9.49 0.84 7.96
CA CYS A 138 8.13 1.27 8.24
C CYS A 138 8.03 2.10 9.52
N ASP A 139 8.69 1.67 10.61
CA ASP A 139 8.67 2.34 11.90
C ASP A 139 9.33 3.73 11.80
N LYS A 140 10.45 3.85 11.08
CA LYS A 140 11.10 5.15 10.85
C LYS A 140 10.22 6.13 10.08
N VAL A 141 9.50 5.65 9.07
CA VAL A 141 8.55 6.45 8.28
C VAL A 141 7.35 6.86 9.13
N GLU A 142 6.81 5.93 9.92
CA GLU A 142 5.67 6.18 10.80
C GLU A 142 5.97 7.24 11.86
N ARG A 143 7.22 7.34 12.33
CA ARG A 143 7.66 8.40 13.26
C ARG A 143 7.51 9.82 12.71
N SER A 144 7.30 10.01 11.41
CA SER A 144 6.90 11.31 10.85
C SER A 144 5.54 11.81 11.37
N CYS A 145 4.76 10.90 11.95
CA CYS A 145 3.47 11.17 12.58
C CYS A 145 3.57 11.26 14.11
N ASP A 146 4.78 11.26 14.69
CA ASP A 146 4.97 11.31 16.15
C ASP A 146 4.60 12.68 16.71
N VAL A 147 3.83 12.66 17.80
CA VAL A 147 3.57 13.85 18.62
C VAL A 147 3.87 13.51 20.07
N LYS A 148 4.49 14.45 20.80
CA LYS A 148 4.65 14.34 22.25
C LYS A 148 3.33 14.64 22.94
N CYS A 149 2.75 13.65 23.61
CA CYS A 149 1.49 13.86 24.33
C CYS A 149 1.69 14.85 25.49
N PRO A 150 0.84 15.89 25.65
CA PRO A 150 0.96 16.83 26.75
C PRO A 150 0.54 16.24 28.10
N SER A 151 -0.18 15.13 28.11
CA SER A 151 -0.64 14.47 29.35
C SER A 151 0.35 13.43 29.88
N CYS A 152 0.78 12.47 29.04
CA CYS A 152 1.71 11.42 29.48
C CYS A 152 3.17 11.70 29.12
N HIS A 153 3.45 12.75 28.33
CA HIS A 153 4.80 13.15 27.89
C HIS A 153 5.56 12.11 27.05
N ILE A 154 4.88 11.07 26.56
CA ILE A 154 5.43 10.04 25.68
C ILE A 154 5.23 10.46 24.22
N ASN A 155 6.26 10.30 23.40
CA ASN A 155 6.14 10.42 21.93
C ASN A 155 5.39 9.22 21.39
N ARG A 156 4.34 9.46 20.61
CA ARG A 156 3.59 8.39 19.96
C ARG A 156 3.16 8.83 18.57
N SER A 157 3.26 7.90 17.62
CA SER A 157 2.67 8.05 16.30
C SER A 157 1.17 8.31 16.44
N GLN A 158 0.70 9.36 15.78
CA GLN A 158 -0.72 9.69 15.64
C GLN A 158 -1.30 9.17 14.32
N LEU A 159 -0.52 8.39 13.56
CA LEU A 159 -0.98 7.74 12.36
C LEU A 159 -2.10 6.74 12.73
N PRO A 160 -3.31 6.86 12.18
CA PRO A 160 -4.35 5.87 12.41
C PRO A 160 -3.87 4.48 11.99
N PRO A 161 -4.17 3.42 12.77
CA PRO A 161 -3.82 2.07 12.40
C PRO A 161 -4.53 1.67 11.10
N HIS A 162 -3.96 0.71 10.38
CA HIS A 162 -4.65 0.09 9.26
C HIS A 162 -5.94 -0.59 9.74
N ALA A 163 -7.01 -0.45 8.96
CA ALA A 163 -8.24 -1.20 9.14
C ALA A 163 -8.66 -1.82 7.81
N SER A 164 -8.99 -3.11 7.81
CA SER A 164 -9.48 -3.82 6.62
C SER A 164 -10.86 -3.33 6.17
N SER A 165 -11.61 -2.69 7.07
CA SER A 165 -12.90 -2.06 6.79
C SER A 165 -13.13 -0.89 7.73
N VAL A 166 -14.01 0.02 7.31
CA VAL A 166 -14.45 1.18 8.09
C VAL A 166 -15.97 1.16 8.22
N PRO A 167 -16.55 1.77 9.28
CA PRO A 167 -17.99 1.89 9.39
C PRO A 167 -18.61 2.57 8.16
N PRO A 168 -19.86 2.26 7.79
CA PRO A 168 -20.51 2.92 6.67
C PRO A 168 -20.75 4.40 6.96
N ILE A 169 -20.36 5.27 6.02
CA ILE A 169 -20.65 6.71 6.09
C ILE A 169 -22.07 6.93 5.56
N LYS A 170 -22.93 7.54 6.38
CA LYS A 170 -24.26 7.97 5.93
C LYS A 170 -24.10 9.15 4.97
N MET A 171 -24.46 8.96 3.71
CA MET A 171 -24.39 10.01 2.68
C MET A 171 -25.59 9.93 1.74
N LEU A 172 -25.87 11.04 1.06
CA LEU A 172 -26.89 11.09 0.01
C LEU A 172 -26.47 10.19 -1.18
N PRO A 173 -27.43 9.57 -1.90
CA PRO A 173 -27.12 8.72 -3.04
C PRO A 173 -26.28 9.39 -4.13
N THR A 174 -26.48 10.70 -4.33
CA THR A 174 -25.70 11.50 -5.29
C THR A 174 -24.22 11.58 -4.91
N LEU A 175 -23.91 11.67 -3.62
CA LEU A 175 -22.52 11.63 -3.12
C LEU A 175 -21.95 10.21 -3.19
N ALA A 176 -22.76 9.21 -2.83
CA ALA A 176 -22.35 7.80 -2.88
C ALA A 176 -21.94 7.36 -4.30
N ALA A 177 -22.55 7.94 -5.33
CA ALA A 177 -22.20 7.69 -6.73
C ALA A 177 -20.73 8.02 -7.07
N HIS A 178 -20.05 8.86 -6.28
CA HIS A 178 -18.64 9.22 -6.49
C HIS A 178 -17.64 8.30 -5.76
N ILE A 179 -18.11 7.38 -4.92
CA ILE A 179 -17.23 6.45 -4.17
C ILE A 179 -16.39 5.55 -5.10
N PRO A 180 -16.91 4.98 -6.20
CA PRO A 180 -16.08 4.22 -7.14
C PRO A 180 -14.89 5.03 -7.68
N ARG A 181 -15.12 6.30 -8.01
CA ARG A 181 -14.07 7.20 -8.48
C ARG A 181 -13.04 7.48 -7.38
N LEU A 182 -13.48 7.67 -6.14
CA LEU A 182 -12.58 7.80 -5.00
C LEU A 182 -11.69 6.56 -4.82
N ARG A 183 -12.25 5.35 -4.96
CA ARG A 183 -11.47 4.09 -4.88
C ARG A 183 -10.40 4.01 -5.98
N GLU A 184 -10.71 4.43 -7.20
CA GLU A 184 -9.73 4.52 -8.30
C GLU A 184 -8.58 5.48 -7.98
N LEU A 185 -8.91 6.69 -7.50
CA LEU A 185 -7.91 7.67 -7.10
C LEU A 185 -7.07 7.18 -5.92
N GLY A 186 -7.69 6.47 -4.96
CA GLY A 186 -7.01 5.80 -3.86
C GLY A 186 -5.99 4.77 -4.35
N ARG A 187 -6.34 3.95 -5.35
CA ARG A 187 -5.40 3.00 -5.98
C ARG A 187 -4.26 3.71 -6.72
N ALA A 188 -4.57 4.73 -7.52
CA ALA A 188 -3.54 5.51 -8.22
C ALA A 188 -2.59 6.19 -7.21
N TYR A 189 -3.15 6.73 -6.13
CA TYR A 189 -2.40 7.30 -5.03
C TYR A 189 -1.49 6.26 -4.37
N CYS A 190 -1.99 5.10 -3.99
CA CYS A 190 -1.19 4.04 -3.38
C CYS A 190 -0.06 3.54 -4.29
N ASN A 191 -0.24 3.60 -5.61
CA ASN A 191 0.77 3.26 -6.61
C ASN A 191 1.71 4.42 -6.98
N HIS A 192 1.72 5.52 -6.23
CA HIS A 192 2.51 6.73 -6.48
C HIS A 192 2.23 7.42 -7.84
N GLN A 193 1.08 7.16 -8.45
CA GLN A 193 0.65 7.78 -9.71
C GLN A 193 -0.15 9.06 -9.49
N LEU A 194 -0.56 9.33 -8.24
CA LEU A 194 -1.35 10.50 -7.86
C LEU A 194 -0.80 11.12 -6.56
N SER A 195 -0.87 12.45 -6.44
CA SER A 195 -0.43 13.15 -5.24
C SER A 195 -1.47 13.08 -4.13
N ALA A 196 -1.05 13.24 -2.87
CA ALA A 196 -1.98 13.36 -1.74
C ALA A 196 -2.86 14.61 -1.86
N ALA A 197 -2.33 15.68 -2.46
CA ALA A 197 -3.06 16.92 -2.66
C ALA A 197 -4.26 16.73 -3.58
N ASP A 198 -4.11 15.94 -4.65
CA ASP A 198 -5.19 15.68 -5.61
C ASP A 198 -6.30 14.82 -4.99
N VAL A 199 -5.93 13.81 -4.18
CA VAL A 199 -6.90 12.99 -3.44
C VAL A 199 -7.71 13.84 -2.46
N VAL A 200 -7.03 14.69 -1.69
CA VAL A 200 -7.67 15.60 -0.74
C VAL A 200 -8.57 16.60 -1.46
N ALA A 201 -8.09 17.21 -2.54
CA ALA A 201 -8.87 18.18 -3.32
C ALA A 201 -10.13 17.55 -3.90
N PHE A 202 -10.03 16.33 -4.46
CA PHE A 202 -11.19 15.59 -4.94
C PHE A 202 -12.19 15.33 -3.81
N ALA A 203 -11.72 14.80 -2.67
CA ALA A 203 -12.59 14.46 -1.56
C ALA A 203 -13.33 15.71 -1.00
N GLN A 204 -12.61 16.81 -0.81
CA GLN A 204 -13.18 18.06 -0.29
C GLN A 204 -14.16 18.70 -1.28
N THR A 205 -13.83 18.70 -2.57
CA THR A 205 -14.70 19.29 -3.61
C THR A 205 -15.97 18.47 -3.83
N THR A 206 -15.86 17.13 -3.83
CA THR A 206 -16.98 16.25 -4.17
C THR A 206 -17.88 15.97 -2.98
N PHE A 207 -17.33 15.76 -1.79
CA PHE A 207 -18.12 15.35 -0.61
C PHE A 207 -18.41 16.51 0.35
N GLY A 208 -17.89 17.71 0.11
CA GLY A 208 -18.15 18.90 0.91
C GLY A 208 -17.79 18.68 2.38
N GLN A 209 -18.77 18.89 3.28
CA GLN A 209 -18.60 18.70 4.73
C GLN A 209 -18.23 17.26 5.12
N LEU A 210 -18.56 16.26 4.29
CA LEU A 210 -18.17 14.87 4.52
C LEU A 210 -16.74 14.56 4.05
N GLY A 211 -16.08 15.48 3.34
CA GLY A 211 -14.76 15.27 2.74
C GLY A 211 -13.70 14.84 3.76
N ASP A 212 -13.66 15.50 4.92
CA ASP A 212 -12.69 15.17 5.97
C ASP A 212 -12.96 13.78 6.58
N ILE A 213 -14.22 13.42 6.84
CA ILE A 213 -14.60 12.09 7.34
C ILE A 213 -14.21 11.00 6.33
N VAL A 214 -14.49 11.25 5.03
CA VAL A 214 -14.11 10.36 3.94
C VAL A 214 -12.59 10.17 3.88
N LEU A 215 -11.82 11.25 4.06
CA LEU A 215 -10.36 11.20 4.07
C LEU A 215 -9.82 10.46 5.31
N GLU A 216 -10.39 10.67 6.50
CA GLU A 216 -10.00 9.95 7.72
C GLU A 216 -10.23 8.45 7.60
N TYR A 217 -11.29 8.04 6.93
CA TYR A 217 -11.56 6.62 6.65
C TYR A 217 -10.63 6.10 5.55
N LEU A 218 -10.40 6.87 4.49
CA LEU A 218 -9.45 6.51 3.44
C LEU A 218 -8.04 6.29 4.00
N VAL A 219 -7.58 7.12 4.94
CA VAL A 219 -6.29 6.94 5.63
C VAL A 219 -6.22 5.55 6.27
N GLN A 220 -7.23 5.13 7.04
CA GLN A 220 -7.22 3.82 7.71
C GLN A 220 -7.21 2.63 6.75
N LEU A 221 -7.83 2.78 5.58
CA LEU A 221 -7.90 1.72 4.56
C LEU A 221 -6.62 1.56 3.74
N ILE A 222 -5.65 2.47 3.87
CA ILE A 222 -4.38 2.38 3.17
C ILE A 222 -3.42 1.52 3.99
N ASP A 223 -3.09 0.35 3.47
CA ASP A 223 -2.17 -0.59 4.11
C ASP A 223 -0.72 -0.09 4.15
N ASP A 224 -0.26 0.48 3.03
CA ASP A 224 1.09 1.05 2.89
C ASP A 224 1.32 2.19 3.90
N ARG A 225 2.24 1.99 4.85
CA ARG A 225 2.50 2.97 5.92
C ARG A 225 3.05 4.30 5.41
N GLU A 226 3.85 4.32 4.34
CA GLU A 226 4.35 5.56 3.74
C GLU A 226 3.23 6.35 3.08
N ARG A 227 2.35 5.67 2.33
CA ARG A 227 1.19 6.30 1.70
C ARG A 227 0.17 6.74 2.74
N ARG A 228 -0.06 5.95 3.78
CA ARG A 228 -0.95 6.30 4.89
C ARG A 228 -0.43 7.55 5.62
N ALA A 229 0.85 7.57 5.99
CA ALA A 229 1.49 8.71 6.66
C ALA A 229 1.48 9.97 5.79
N THR A 230 1.78 9.83 4.50
CA THR A 230 1.75 10.96 3.55
C THR A 230 0.36 11.59 3.45
N LEU A 231 -0.70 10.78 3.36
CA LEU A 231 -2.07 11.29 3.27
C LEU A 231 -2.51 11.91 4.60
N TYR A 232 -2.19 11.25 5.71
CA TYR A 232 -2.48 11.74 7.06
C TYR A 232 -1.83 13.10 7.32
N LEU A 233 -0.53 13.25 7.04
CA LEU A 233 0.19 14.50 7.21
C LEU A 233 -0.35 15.60 6.28
N ARG A 234 -0.77 15.25 5.06
CA ARG A 234 -1.45 16.21 4.17
C ARG A 234 -2.76 16.70 4.77
N LEU A 235 -3.56 15.81 5.36
CA LEU A 235 -4.81 16.16 6.03
C LEU A 235 -4.56 17.01 7.29
N ARG A 236 -3.54 16.69 8.09
CA ARG A 236 -3.20 17.44 9.30
C ARG A 236 -2.66 18.85 9.02
N ARG A 237 -2.17 19.13 7.81
CA ARG A 237 -1.85 20.51 7.39
C ARG A 237 -3.09 21.41 7.27
N THR A 238 -4.25 20.85 6.92
CA THR A 238 -5.50 21.61 6.79
C THR A 238 -6.35 21.53 8.05
N ASN A 239 -6.29 20.40 8.76
CA ASN A 239 -6.99 20.18 10.02
C ASN A 239 -5.98 19.73 11.10
N PRO A 240 -5.26 20.67 11.74
CA PRO A 240 -4.15 20.32 12.62
C PRO A 240 -4.59 19.87 14.01
N LEU A 241 -5.83 20.15 14.42
CA LEU A 241 -6.31 19.78 15.75
C LEU A 241 -6.67 18.30 15.78
N ILE A 242 -6.08 17.57 16.71
CA ILE A 242 -6.36 16.15 16.97
C ILE A 242 -6.43 15.86 18.46
N LEU A 243 -6.94 14.68 18.78
CA LEU A 243 -6.80 14.07 20.10
C LEU A 243 -5.71 12.99 20.01
N THR A 244 -4.80 12.98 20.97
CA THR A 244 -3.72 11.97 20.98
C THR A 244 -4.30 10.57 21.17
N LEU A 245 -3.78 9.58 20.44
CA LEU A 245 -4.23 8.19 20.52
C LEU A 245 -3.98 7.50 21.88
N CYS A 246 -3.13 8.06 22.76
CA CYS A 246 -2.85 7.49 24.08
C CYS A 246 -3.81 7.97 25.18
N CYS A 247 -3.97 9.28 25.32
CA CYS A 247 -4.67 9.87 26.47
C CYS A 247 -5.88 10.71 26.05
N ASN A 248 -6.20 10.75 24.75
CA ASN A 248 -7.23 11.62 24.19
C ASN A 248 -7.01 13.11 24.49
N ALA A 249 -5.75 13.51 24.70
CA ALA A 249 -5.37 14.89 24.97
C ALA A 249 -5.41 15.73 23.69
N ALA A 250 -5.93 16.95 23.75
CA ALA A 250 -5.97 17.85 22.61
C ALA A 250 -4.56 18.35 22.26
N VAL A 251 -4.18 18.24 20.98
CA VAL A 251 -2.92 18.76 20.44
C VAL A 251 -3.14 19.38 19.07
N CYS A 252 -2.30 20.34 18.71
CA CYS A 252 -2.24 20.89 17.37
C CYS A 252 -1.00 20.31 16.68
N PHE A 253 -1.19 19.57 15.58
CA PHE A 253 -0.11 18.95 14.82
C PHE A 253 0.85 19.98 14.18
N SER A 254 0.47 21.26 14.13
CA SER A 254 1.29 22.35 13.60
C SER A 254 2.09 23.12 14.67
N CYS A 255 1.80 22.93 15.96
CA CYS A 255 2.43 23.63 17.08
C CYS A 255 3.39 22.70 17.83
#